data_AF-A0A0F5IKP2-F1
#
_entry.id   AF-A0A0F5IKP2-F1
#
_cell.length_a   1.000
_cell.length_b   1.000
_cell.length_c   1.000
_cell.angle_alpha   90.00
_cell.angle_beta   90.00
_cell.angle_gamma   90.00
#
_symmetry.space_group_name_H-M   'P 1'
#
loop_
_entity.id
_entity.type
_entity.pdbx_description
1 polymer ?
#
loop_
_entity_poly.entity_id
_entity_poly.type
_entity_poly.pdbx_seq_one_letter_code
_entity_poly.pdbx_strand_id
1 'polypeptide(L)' 'MMTKDEKNELKKKLPTKWVTDLAISTGFSKAYVMRVMSGKATHVGIEKQALKLALKHQREINDVERLKNTVL' A
#
# COMPACT_ATOMS: atom_id res chain seq x y z
N MET A 1 -0.39 -12.70 10.04
CA MET A 1 0.99 -12.32 9.66
C MET A 1 1.06 -12.45 8.14
N MET A 2 1.39 -11.39 7.40
CA MET A 2 1.38 -11.43 5.93
C MET A 2 2.44 -12.42 5.39
N THR A 3 2.06 -13.19 4.39
CA THR A 3 2.90 -14.16 3.68
C THR A 3 3.95 -13.47 2.81
N LYS A 4 4.98 -14.22 2.42
CA LYS A 4 6.13 -13.70 1.64
C LYS A 4 5.71 -13.26 0.23
N ASP A 5 4.73 -13.94 -0.35
CA ASP A 5 4.17 -13.60 -1.66
C ASP A 5 3.31 -12.35 -1.63
N GLU A 6 2.47 -12.19 -0.59
CA GLU A 6 1.72 -10.95 -0.35
C GLU A 6 2.65 -9.74 -0.24
N LYS A 7 3.79 -9.88 0.45
CA LYS A 7 4.82 -8.82 0.55
C LYS A 7 5.46 -8.49 -0.80
N ASN A 8 5.64 -9.47 -1.69
CA ASN A 8 6.25 -9.25 -3.01
C ASN A 8 5.27 -8.65 -4.03
N GLU A 9 4.01 -9.07 -4.02
CA GLU A 9 2.91 -8.43 -4.75
C GLU A 9 2.74 -6.97 -4.32
N LEU A 10 2.75 -6.71 -3.00
CA LEU A 10 2.76 -5.35 -2.46
C LEU A 10 3.94 -4.55 -2.99
N LYS A 11 5.16 -5.10 -2.98
CA LYS A 11 6.35 -4.41 -3.53
C LYS A 11 6.22 -4.05 -5.01
N LYS A 12 5.60 -4.89 -5.84
CA LYS A 12 5.38 -4.60 -7.27
C LYS A 12 4.27 -3.56 -7.49
N LYS A 13 3.24 -3.58 -6.63
CA LYS A 13 2.07 -2.69 -6.73
C LYS A 13 2.25 -1.37 -6.00
N LEU A 14 3.25 -1.23 -5.13
CA LEU A 14 3.57 0.00 -4.39
C LEU A 14 4.24 1.00 -5.34
N PRO A 15 3.52 2.00 -5.85
CA PRO A 15 4.14 3.11 -6.54
C PRO A 15 5.03 3.84 -5.54
N THR A 16 6.15 4.40 -5.98
CA THR A 16 7.06 5.21 -5.15
C THR A 16 6.32 6.33 -4.38
N LYS A 17 5.15 6.76 -4.89
CA LYS A 17 4.22 7.67 -4.22
C LYS A 17 3.71 7.15 -2.86
N TRP A 18 3.37 5.87 -2.73
CA TRP A 18 2.83 5.32 -1.48
C TRP A 18 3.84 5.35 -0.34
N VAL A 19 5.14 5.16 -0.62
CA VAL A 19 6.19 5.29 0.40
C VAL A 19 6.23 6.71 0.95
N THR A 20 6.00 7.72 0.09
CA THR A 20 5.96 9.12 0.51
C THR A 20 4.71 9.41 1.35
N ASP A 21 3.54 8.93 0.92
CA ASP A 21 2.28 9.11 1.66
C ASP A 21 2.30 8.40 3.03
N LEU A 22 2.90 7.21 3.07
CA LEU A 22 3.11 6.46 4.32
C LEU A 22 4.12 7.15 5.23
N ALA A 23 5.19 7.72 4.70
CA ALA A 23 6.15 8.49 5.51
C ALA A 23 5.50 9.74 6.12
N ILE A 24 4.70 10.48 5.34
CA ILE A 24 3.97 11.67 5.83
C ILE A 24 2.95 11.27 6.89
N SER A 25 2.13 10.24 6.65
CA SER A 25 1.05 9.84 7.56
C SER A 25 1.55 9.21 8.86
N THR A 26 2.72 8.56 8.84
CA THR A 26 3.25 7.86 10.02
C THR A 26 4.34 8.64 10.75
N GLY A 27 4.85 9.73 10.17
CA GLY A 27 5.94 10.53 10.72
C GLY A 27 7.33 9.86 10.63
N PHE A 28 7.42 8.68 10.02
CA PHE A 28 8.69 7.97 9.87
C PHE A 28 9.44 8.36 8.59
N SER A 29 10.75 8.18 8.60
CA SER A 29 11.57 8.40 7.41
C SER A 29 11.18 7.44 6.28
N LYS A 30 11.25 7.93 5.03
CA LYS A 30 10.99 7.11 3.83
C LYS A 30 11.84 5.84 3.79
N ALA A 31 13.09 5.92 4.25
CA ALA A 31 13.99 4.77 4.33
C ALA A 31 13.50 3.70 5.33
N TYR A 32 12.94 4.11 6.47
CA TYR A 32 12.36 3.18 7.44
C TYR A 32 11.07 2.56 6.92
N VAL A 33 10.17 3.36 6.34
CA VAL A 33 8.95 2.87 5.68
C VAL A 33 9.29 1.86 4.59
N MET A 34 10.26 2.13 3.71
CA MET A 34 10.71 1.16 2.69
C MET A 34 11.24 -0.13 3.30
N ARG A 35 11.97 -0.08 4.42
CA ARG A 35 12.44 -1.29 5.12
C ARG A 35 11.26 -2.12 5.64
N VAL A 36 10.25 -1.49 6.21
CA VAL A 36 9.03 -2.17 6.68
C VAL A 36 8.26 -2.78 5.49
N MET A 37 7.99 -1.99 4.45
CA MET A 37 7.28 -2.46 3.24
C MET A 37 8.03 -3.55 2.48
N SER A 38 9.37 -3.55 2.55
CA SER A 38 10.19 -4.60 1.94
C SER A 38 10.32 -5.86 2.80
N GLY A 39 9.75 -5.86 4.01
CA GLY A 39 9.81 -6.94 4.99
C GLY A 39 11.16 -7.07 5.70
N LYS A 40 12.06 -6.09 5.53
CA LYS A 40 13.36 -6.00 6.24
C LYS A 40 13.21 -5.46 7.67
N ALA A 41 12.05 -4.91 7.99
CA ALA A 41 11.65 -4.50 9.34
C ALA A 41 10.15 -4.80 9.51
N THR A 42 9.67 -4.77 10.75
CA THR A 42 8.26 -5.00 11.09
C THR A 42 7.77 -3.80 11.88
N HIS A 43 6.67 -3.18 11.45
CA HIS A 43 6.09 -2.06 12.19
C HIS A 43 4.58 -1.98 11.96
N VAL A 44 3.83 -2.38 12.98
CA VAL A 44 2.36 -2.52 12.92
C VAL A 44 1.68 -1.25 12.45
N GLY A 45 2.15 -0.07 12.87
CA GLY A 45 1.56 1.21 12.47
C GLY A 45 1.73 1.51 10.97
N ILE A 46 2.89 1.16 10.39
CA ILE A 46 3.16 1.40 8.97
C ILE A 46 2.40 0.36 8.14
N GLU A 47 2.39 -0.89 8.58
CA GLU A 47 1.68 -1.99 7.93
C GLU A 47 0.16 -1.73 7.88
N LYS A 48 -0.45 -1.27 8.97
CA LYS A 48 -1.88 -0.90 9.00
C LYS A 48 -2.20 0.25 8.05
N GLN A 49 -1.37 1.30 8.00
CA GLN A 49 -1.58 2.42 7.10
C GLN A 49 -1.41 1.99 5.63
N ALA A 50 -0.42 1.15 5.34
CA ALA A 50 -0.22 0.60 4.01
C ALA A 50 -1.41 -0.24 3.56
N LEU A 51 -1.98 -1.05 4.45
CA LEU A 51 -3.18 -1.84 4.17
C LEU A 51 -4.39 -0.95 3.89
N LYS A 52 -4.58 0.12 4.67
CA LYS A 52 -5.66 1.10 4.46
C LYS A 52 -5.53 1.80 3.11
N LEU A 53 -4.31 2.18 2.72
CA LEU A 53 -4.01 2.81 1.43
C LEU A 53 -4.29 1.85 0.27
N ALA A 54 -3.88 0.59 0.40
CA ALA A 54 -4.14 -0.45 -0.59
C ALA A 54 -5.65 -0.71 -0.78
N LEU A 55 -6.42 -0.81 0.32
CA LEU A 55 -7.87 -0.98 0.27
C LEU A 55 -8.58 0.21 -0.38
N LYS A 56 -8.11 1.43 -0.12
CA LYS A 56 -8.66 2.64 -0.75
C LYS A 56 -8.46 2.59 -2.27
N HIS A 57 -7.25 2.29 -2.73
CA HIS A 57 -6.96 2.17 -4.14
C HIS A 57 -7.72 1.02 -4.82
N GLN A 58 -7.88 -0.12 -4.15
CA GLN A 58 -8.69 -1.22 -4.68
C GLN A 58 -10.15 -0.81 -4.87
N ARG A 59 -10.72 -0.03 -3.93
CA ARG A 59 -12.08 0.51 -4.08
C ARG A 59 -12.18 1.48 -5.25
N GLU A 60 -11.22 2.41 -5.38
CA GLU A 60 -11.18 3.35 -6.51
C GLU A 60 -11.13 2.61 -7.86
N ILE A 61 -10.34 1.55 -7.98
CA ILE A 61 -10.28 0.72 -9.19
C ILE A 61 -11.62 0.03 -9.45
N ASN A 62 -12.22 -0.59 -8.44
CA ASN A 62 -13.52 -1.25 -8.56
C ASN A 62 -14.64 -0.27 -8.96
N ASP A 63 -14.62 0.95 -8.42
CA ASP A 63 -15.59 1.99 -8.77
C ASP A 63 -15.42 2.45 -10.22
N VAL A 64 -14.17 2.57 -10.69
CA VAL A 64 -13.86 2.88 -12.10
C VAL A 64 -14.28 1.73 -13.03
N GLU A 65 -14.01 0.48 -12.68
CA GLU A 65 -14.46 -0.68 -13.45
C GLU A 65 -16.00 -0.77 -13.50
N ARG A 66 -16.66 -0.50 -12.37
CA ARG A 66 -18.12 -0.48 -12.29
C ARG A 66 -18.70 0.64 -13.15
N LEU A 67 -18.10 1.84 -13.13
CA LEU A 67 -18.48 2.94 -14.01
C LEU A 67 -18.31 2.58 -15.48
N LYS A 68 -17.19 1.95 -15.87
CA LYS A 68 -16.98 1.49 -17.26
C LYS A 68 -18.04 0.48 -17.71
N ASN A 69 -18.41 -0.47 -16.85
CA ASN A 69 -19.43 -1.48 -17.16
C ASN A 69 -20.87 -0.94 -17.10
N THR A 70 -21.10 0.25 -16.53
CA THR A 70 -22.43 0.88 -16.48
C THR A 70 -22.62 1.89 -17.62
N VAL A 71 -21.53 2.45 -18.15
CA VAL A 71 -21.55 3.47 -19.22
C VAL A 71 -21.42 2.86 -20.62
N LEU A 72 -20.85 1.65 -20.74
CA LEU A 72 -20.83 0.83 -21.97
C LEU A 72 -22.02 -0.12 -22.02
#